data_AF-A0A7Y2XQX8-F1
#
_entry.id   AF-A0A7Y2XQX8-F1
#
_cell.length_a   1.000
_cell.length_b   1.000
_cell.length_c   1.000
_cell.angle_alpha   90.00
_cell.angle_beta   90.00
_cell.angle_gamma   90.00
#
_symmetry.space_group_name_H-M   'P 1'
#
loop_
_entity.id
_entity.type
_entity.pdbx_description
1 polymer ?
#
loop_
_entity_poly.entity_id
_entity_poly.type
_entity_poly.pdbx_seq_one_letter_code
_entity_poly.pdbx_strand_id
1 'polypeptide(L)' 'AKYRDDVRTQIESRTATDLQQLSASEAGSVYHLAVTAIDVSATSIKRIIGTGRSPGPMLPAAVLDYIGDNGLYVRSNER' A
#
# COMPACT_ATOMS: atom_id res chain seq x y z
N ALA A 1 -16.73 -26.50 0.38
CA ALA A 1 -15.92 -27.04 -0.72
C ALA A 1 -16.12 -26.22 -2.01
N LYS A 2 -17.32 -26.23 -2.61
CA LYS A 2 -17.66 -25.53 -3.87
C LYS A 2 -17.12 -24.08 -4.02
N TYR A 3 -17.34 -23.21 -3.03
CA TYR A 3 -16.88 -21.81 -3.09
C TYR A 3 -15.36 -21.63 -3.24
N ARG A 4 -14.55 -22.58 -2.74
CA ARG A 4 -13.09 -22.51 -2.83
C ARG A 4 -12.62 -22.79 -4.26
N ASP A 5 -13.29 -23.70 -4.95
CA ASP A 5 -12.93 -24.10 -6.31
C ASP A 5 -13.42 -23.06 -7.33
N ASP A 6 -14.58 -22.45 -7.09
CA ASP A 6 -15.07 -21.32 -7.88
C ASP A 6 -14.09 -20.14 -7.80
N VAL A 7 -13.64 -19.78 -6.59
CA VAL A 7 -12.65 -18.71 -6.40
C VAL A 7 -11.31 -19.04 -7.05
N ARG A 8 -10.82 -20.28 -6.94
CA ARG A 8 -9.58 -20.70 -7.60
C ARG A 8 -9.69 -20.50 -9.12
N THR A 9 -10.77 -20.98 -9.72
CA THR A 9 -11.03 -20.84 -11.16
C THR A 9 -11.02 -19.37 -11.58
N GLN A 10 -11.63 -18.50 -10.78
CA GLN A 10 -11.67 -17.05 -11.05
C GLN A 10 -10.29 -16.38 -10.93
N ILE A 11 -9.41 -16.86 -10.05
CA ILE A 11 -8.04 -16.35 -9.91
C ILE A 11 -7.21 -16.82 -11.10
N GLU A 12 -7.24 -18.11 -11.39
CA GLU A 12 -6.47 -18.71 -12.48
C GLU A 12 -6.84 -18.08 -13.84
N SER A 13 -8.14 -17.92 -14.13
CA SER A 13 -8.59 -17.35 -15.41
C SER A 13 -8.24 -15.88 -15.62
N ARG A 14 -7.94 -15.15 -14.54
CA ARG A 14 -7.54 -13.74 -14.60
C ARG A 14 -6.04 -13.54 -14.47
N THR A 15 -5.28 -14.56 -14.09
CA THR A 15 -3.85 -14.40 -13.83
C THR A 15 -3.09 -14.28 -15.16
N ALA A 16 -2.48 -13.12 -15.39
CA ALA A 16 -1.60 -12.86 -16.51
C ALA A 16 -0.17 -13.32 -16.18
N THR A 17 0.52 -13.88 -17.17
CA THR A 17 1.90 -14.36 -17.03
C THR A 17 2.95 -13.34 -17.45
N ASP A 18 2.54 -12.31 -18.20
CA ASP A 18 3.40 -11.23 -18.68
C ASP A 18 2.64 -9.91 -18.82
N LEU A 19 3.39 -8.84 -19.09
CA LEU A 19 2.85 -7.48 -19.24
C LEU A 19 2.13 -7.24 -20.57
N GLN A 20 2.41 -8.03 -21.62
CA GLN A 20 1.71 -7.88 -22.89
C GLN A 20 0.27 -8.33 -22.77
N GLN A 21 0.00 -9.41 -22.04
CA GLN A 21 -1.36 -9.86 -21.73
C GLN A 21 -2.16 -8.79 -20.98
N LEU A 22 -1.54 -8.09 -20.01
CA LEU A 22 -2.16 -6.95 -19.34
C LEU A 22 -2.47 -5.81 -20.31
N SER A 23 -1.53 -5.48 -21.20
CA SER A 23 -1.66 -4.35 -22.13
C SER A 23 -2.67 -4.62 -23.25
N ALA A 24 -2.85 -5.90 -23.61
CA ALA A 24 -3.77 -6.34 -24.65
C ALA A 24 -5.22 -6.49 -24.16
N SER A 25 -5.44 -6.53 -22.84
CA SER A 25 -6.77 -6.60 -22.24
C SER A 25 -7.22 -5.23 -21.75
N GLU A 26 -8.47 -4.86 -21.98
CA GLU A 26 -9.04 -3.61 -21.47
C GLU A 26 -9.16 -3.63 -19.93
N ALA A 27 -9.51 -4.79 -19.36
CA ALA A 27 -9.66 -4.97 -17.91
C ALA A 27 -9.67 -6.46 -17.51
N GLY A 28 -9.71 -6.74 -16.22
CA GLY A 28 -10.01 -8.07 -15.66
C GLY A 28 -8.81 -9.01 -15.50
N SER A 29 -7.66 -8.71 -16.11
CA SER A 29 -6.42 -9.44 -15.89
C SER A 29 -5.68 -8.96 -14.63
N VAL A 30 -4.96 -9.88 -13.98
CA VAL A 30 -4.20 -9.66 -12.74
C VAL A 30 -2.79 -10.20 -12.94
N TYR A 31 -1.78 -9.38 -12.74
CA TYR A 31 -0.37 -9.78 -12.86
C TYR A 31 0.33 -9.70 -11.51
N HIS A 32 1.06 -10.77 -11.17
CA HIS A 32 1.89 -10.80 -9.97
C HIS A 32 3.27 -10.19 -10.25
N LEU A 33 3.40 -8.88 -10.07
CA LEU A 33 4.67 -8.19 -10.18
C LEU A 33 5.53 -8.46 -8.93
N ALA A 34 6.68 -9.10 -9.11
CA ALA A 34 7.67 -9.22 -8.06
C ALA A 34 8.32 -7.85 -7.80
N VAL A 35 8.09 -7.28 -6.62
CA VAL A 35 8.71 -6.05 -6.15
C VAL A 35 9.43 -6.30 -4.83
N THR A 36 10.53 -5.57 -4.59
CA THR A 36 11.21 -5.63 -3.28
C THR A 36 10.28 -5.06 -2.21
N ALA A 37 9.96 -5.88 -1.21
CA ALA A 37 9.16 -5.44 -0.08
C ALA A 37 9.96 -4.46 0.78
N ILE A 38 9.36 -3.30 1.08
CA ILE A 38 9.89 -2.32 2.03
C ILE A 38 8.99 -2.37 3.26
N ASP A 39 9.56 -2.48 4.45
CA ASP A 39 8.81 -2.54 5.72
C ASP A 39 8.29 -1.14 6.12
N VAL A 40 7.32 -0.65 5.36
CA VAL A 40 6.69 0.66 5.53
C VAL A 40 5.18 0.49 5.45
N SER A 41 4.47 1.05 6.45
CA SER A 41 3.01 1.13 6.43
C SER A 41 2.52 2.46 6.98
N ALA A 42 1.39 2.93 6.45
CA ALA A 42 0.75 4.17 6.92
C ALA A 42 0.40 4.10 8.41
N THR A 43 0.00 2.93 8.92
CA THR A 43 -0.31 2.72 10.34
C THR A 43 0.94 2.91 11.20
N SER A 44 2.08 2.33 10.81
CA SER A 44 3.35 2.50 11.53
C SER A 44 3.82 3.95 11.49
N ILE A 45 3.74 4.61 10.33
CA ILE A 45 4.15 6.01 10.18
C ILE A 45 3.32 6.94 11.09
N LYS A 46 1.99 6.86 11.03
CA LYS A 46 1.10 7.68 11.87
C LYS A 46 1.34 7.48 13.36
N ARG A 47 1.62 6.23 13.78
CA ARG A 47 1.97 5.92 15.18
C ARG A 47 3.29 6.57 15.59
N ILE A 48 4.31 6.57 14.73
CA ILE A 48 5.60 7.22 15.00
C ILE A 48 5.40 8.73 15.19
N ILE A 49 4.70 9.38 14.24
CA ILE A 49 4.41 10.82 14.28
C ILE A 49 3.59 11.18 15.51
N GLY A 50 2.55 10.42 15.82
CA GLY A 50 1.71 10.64 17.01
C GLY A 50 2.44 10.49 18.35
N THR A 51 3.66 9.94 18.36
CA THR A 51 4.56 9.90 19.53
C THR A 51 5.58 11.06 19.56
N GLY A 52 5.46 12.04 18.65
CA GLY A 52 6.40 13.14 18.52
C GLY A 52 7.74 12.75 17.89
N ARG A 53 7.83 11.57 17.26
CA ARG A 53 9.04 11.09 16.59
C ARG A 53 8.92 11.23 15.08
N SER A 54 10.06 11.41 14.42
CA SER A 54 10.12 11.41 12.95
C SER A 54 10.15 9.97 12.41
N PRO A 55 9.35 9.64 11.38
CA PRO A 55 9.45 8.36 10.67
C PRO A 55 10.67 8.30 9.72
N GLY A 56 11.51 9.35 9.69
CA GLY A 56 12.78 9.35 8.98
C GLY A 56 12.63 9.05 7.48
N PRO A 57 13.48 8.19 6.88
CA PRO A 57 13.51 7.96 5.43
C PRO A 57 12.31 7.15 4.89
N MET A 58 11.34 6.79 5.74
CA MET A 58 10.12 6.11 5.30
C MET A 58 9.25 6.99 4.41
N LEU A 59 9.48 8.31 4.41
CA LEU A 59 8.76 9.29 3.62
C LEU A 59 9.73 10.28 2.96
N PRO A 60 9.36 10.85 1.79
CA PRO A 60 10.06 12.00 1.23
C PRO A 60 10.02 13.20 2.20
N ALA A 61 11.10 13.99 2.24
CA ALA A 61 11.23 15.14 3.12
C ALA A 61 10.06 16.13 2.99
N ALA A 62 9.64 16.45 1.76
CA ALA A 62 8.51 17.35 1.50
C ALA A 62 7.18 16.87 2.11
N VAL A 63 7.00 15.56 2.29
CA VAL A 63 5.80 15.01 2.96
C VAL A 63 5.91 15.19 4.47
N LEU A 64 7.11 15.07 5.05
CA LEU A 64 7.35 15.34 6.47
C LEU A 64 7.11 16.82 6.79
N ASP A 65 7.59 17.72 5.93
CA ASP A 65 7.37 19.16 6.05
C ASP A 65 5.88 19.48 6.02
N TYR A 66 5.16 18.94 5.02
CA TYR A 66 3.71 19.12 4.92
C TYR A 66 2.95 18.62 6.15
N ILE A 67 3.33 17.45 6.70
CA ILE A 67 2.73 16.91 7.93
C ILE A 67 2.99 17.86 9.11
N GLY A 68 4.20 18.39 9.23
CA GLY A 68 4.59 19.32 10.28
C GLY A 68 3.82 20.64 10.19
N ASP A 69 3.82 21.28 9.02
CA ASP A 69 3.17 22.58 8.77
C ASP A 69 1.65 22.54 9.03
N ASN A 70 1.03 21.38 8.81
CA ASN A 70 -0.41 21.19 8.99
C ASN A 70 -0.79 20.48 10.31
N GLY A 71 0.19 20.16 11.17
CA GLY A 71 -0.05 19.48 12.44
C GLY A 71 -0.71 18.10 12.31
N LEU A 72 -0.49 17.40 11.20
CA LEU A 72 -1.19 16.15 10.91
C LEU A 72 -0.69 15.00 11.78
N TYR A 73 -1.62 14.15 12.23
CA TYR A 73 -1.35 12.92 12.98
C TYR A 73 -0.68 13.11 14.35
N VAL A 74 -0.44 14.36 14.76
CA VAL A 74 -0.08 14.70 16.13
C VAL A 74 -1.28 14.39 17.02
N ARG A 75 -1.06 13.75 18.17
CA ARG A 75 -2.14 13.58 19.14
C ARG A 75 -2.45 14.95 19.74
N SER A 76 -3.68 15.44 19.56
CA SER A 76 -4.19 16.56 20.33
C SER A 76 -4.14 16.16 21.80
N ASN A 77 -3.23 16.76 22.55
CA ASN A 77 -3.16 16.56 23.99
C ASN A 77 -4.21 17.46 24.64
N GLU A 78 -5.49 17.17 24.42
CA GLU A 78 -6.58 17.73 25.20
C GLU A 78 -6.72 16.84 26.44
N ARG A 79 -6.11 17.30 27.53
CA ARG A 79 -6.43 16.89 28.90
C ARG A 79 -7.03 18.07 29.63
#